data_AF-A0A940EJM4-F1
#
_entry.id   AF-A0A940EJM4-F1
#
_cell.length_a   1.000
_cell.length_b   1.000
_cell.length_c   1.000
_cell.angle_alpha   90.00
_cell.angle_beta   90.00
_cell.angle_gamma   90.00
#
_symmetry.space_group_name_H-M   'P 1'
#
loop_
_entity.id
_entity.type
_entity.pdbx_description
1 polymer ?
#
loop_
_entity_poly.entity_id
_entity_poly.type
_entity_poly.pdbx_seq_one_letter_code
_entity_poly.pdbx_strand_id
1 'polypeptide(L)'
;MRRLDGELFWVHVSGFTYTPQDPHRETLWAFTDLSMGRKVNSTLRGSMTARERDVAALLIEGRTGKEVAKALGISHRTVDIYKTRLLRKYGVSTTPQLIEHLLAG
;
A
#
# COMPACT_ATOMS: atom_id res chain seq x y z
N MET A 1 -11.00 -13.33 13.39
CA MET A 1 -10.77 -13.76 14.79
C MET A 1 -11.18 -12.61 15.71
N ARG A 2 -11.38 -12.90 17.00
CA ARG A 2 -11.74 -11.89 18.01
C ARG A 2 -10.65 -11.84 19.08
N ARG A 3 -10.15 -10.65 19.39
CA ARG A 3 -9.23 -10.42 20.51
C ARG A 3 -9.98 -10.57 21.84
N LEU A 4 -9.24 -10.65 22.95
CA LEU A 4 -9.82 -10.76 24.29
C LEU A 4 -10.62 -9.52 24.70
N ASP A 5 -10.26 -8.34 24.16
CA ASP A 5 -10.95 -7.07 24.37
C ASP A 5 -12.25 -6.94 23.52
N GLY A 6 -12.55 -7.93 22.68
CA GLY A 6 -13.72 -7.93 21.81
C GLY A 6 -13.48 -7.35 20.41
N GLU A 7 -12.31 -6.79 20.10
CA GLU A 7 -11.99 -6.29 18.77
C GLU A 7 -11.96 -7.43 17.74
N LEU A 8 -12.64 -7.25 16.61
CA LEU A 8 -12.55 -8.14 15.47
C LEU A 8 -11.33 -7.79 14.61
N PHE A 9 -10.54 -8.80 14.25
CA PHE A 9 -9.37 -8.63 13.40
C PHE A 9 -9.23 -9.75 12.37
N TRP A 10 -8.59 -9.40 11.25
CA TRP A 10 -8.26 -10.33 10.18
C TRP A 10 -7.00 -11.11 10.53
N VAL A 11 -7.05 -12.42 10.33
CA VAL A 11 -5.95 -13.34 10.62
C VAL A 11 -5.73 -14.23 9.42
N HIS A 12 -4.47 -14.52 9.11
CA HIS A 12 -4.11 -15.68 8.30
C HIS A 12 -3.87 -16.84 9.25
N VAL A 13 -4.58 -17.94 9.03
CA VAL A 13 -4.45 -19.17 9.83
C VAL A 13 -3.79 -20.23 8.98
N SER A 14 -2.70 -20.78 9.50
CA SER A 14 -2.03 -21.94 8.90
C SER A 14 -1.91 -23.04 9.93
N GLY A 15 -2.17 -24.28 9.52
CA GLY A 15 -2.08 -25.47 10.35
C GLY A 15 -1.15 -26.47 9.70
N PHE A 16 -0.38 -27.18 10.53
CA PHE A 16 0.49 -28.25 10.09
C PHE A 16 0.48 -29.38 11.16
N THR A 17 0.55 -30.63 10.72
CA THR A 17 0.57 -31.81 11.60
C THR A 17 1.72 -32.75 11.21
N TYR A 18 2.37 -33.33 12.22
CA TYR A 18 3.34 -34.42 12.04
C TYR A 18 2.65 -35.81 11.99
N THR A 19 1.35 -35.88 12.25
CA THR A 19 0.55 -37.12 12.29
C THR A 19 -0.60 -37.06 11.28
N PRO A 20 -0.35 -37.27 9.97
CA PRO A 20 -1.37 -37.15 8.92
C PRO A 20 -2.56 -38.10 9.09
N GLN A 21 -2.36 -39.23 9.76
CA GLN A 21 -3.38 -40.25 10.00
C GLN A 21 -4.32 -39.89 11.15
N ASP A 22 -3.89 -38.97 12.03
CA ASP A 22 -4.73 -38.40 13.09
C ASP A 22 -4.38 -36.90 13.26
N PRO A 23 -4.75 -36.07 12.27
CA PRO A 23 -4.26 -34.69 12.18
C PRO A 23 -4.53 -33.85 13.42
N HIS A 24 -5.63 -34.15 14.11
CA HIS A 24 -6.15 -33.40 15.27
C HIS A 24 -5.41 -33.71 16.57
N ARG A 25 -4.60 -34.78 16.61
CA ARG A 25 -3.88 -35.19 17.81
C ARG A 25 -2.67 -34.31 18.10
N GLU A 26 -1.93 -33.91 17.06
CA GLU A 26 -0.72 -33.08 17.15
C GLU A 26 -0.67 -32.02 16.04
N THR A 27 -1.66 -31.11 16.01
CA THR A 27 -1.64 -29.97 15.08
C THR A 27 -0.97 -28.75 15.70
N LEU A 28 0.00 -28.17 15.00
CA LEU A 28 0.49 -26.82 15.25
C LEU A 28 -0.34 -25.82 14.44
N TRP A 29 -0.89 -24.83 15.13
CA TRP A 29 -1.63 -23.73 14.52
C TRP A 29 -0.84 -22.43 14.66
N ALA A 30 -0.56 -21.78 13.54
CA ALA A 30 0.01 -20.45 13.49
C ALA A 30 -1.05 -19.43 13.05
N PHE A 31 -1.19 -18.37 13.84
CA PHE A 31 -2.13 -17.28 13.61
C PHE A 31 -1.34 -15.98 13.38
N THR A 32 -1.39 -15.45 12.15
CA THR A 32 -0.71 -14.20 11.81
C THR A 32 -1.73 -13.08 11.70
N ASP A 33 -1.59 -12.05 12.55
CA ASP A 33 -2.43 -10.86 12.49
C ASP A 33 -2.16 -10.07 11.20
N LEU A 34 -3.17 -9.98 10.34
CA LEU A 34 -3.09 -9.23 9.08
C LEU A 34 -3.44 -7.74 9.25
N SER A 35 -3.89 -7.35 10.44
CA SER A 35 -4.39 -6.00 10.73
C SER A 35 -3.27 -5.03 11.11
N MET A 36 -2.12 -5.55 11.58
CA MET A 36 -0.99 -4.76 12.06
C MET A 36 -0.11 -4.17 10.94
N GLY A 37 -0.14 -4.73 9.72
CA GLY A 37 0.80 -4.36 8.65
C GLY A 37 0.25 -3.62 7.44
N ARG A 38 -1.07 -3.40 7.33
CA ARG A 38 -1.69 -2.85 6.09
C ARG A 38 -2.62 -1.65 6.27
N LYS A 39 -2.87 -1.17 7.49
CA LYS A 39 -3.94 -0.19 7.70
C LYS A 39 -3.56 1.27 7.39
N VAL A 40 -2.28 1.64 7.36
CA VAL A 40 -1.91 3.06 7.19
C VAL A 40 -1.67 3.45 5.71
N ASN A 41 -1.12 2.54 4.88
CA ASN A 41 -0.72 2.89 3.51
C ASN A 41 -1.62 2.34 2.40
N SER A 42 -2.35 1.23 2.66
CA SER A 42 -3.25 0.61 1.66
C SER A 42 -4.48 1.48 1.38
N THR A 43 -4.95 2.24 2.37
CA THR A 43 -6.08 3.17 2.22
C THR A 43 -5.68 4.38 1.38
N LEU A 44 -4.47 4.91 1.56
CA LEU A 44 -3.95 6.05 0.79
C LEU A 44 -3.64 5.66 -0.67
N ARG A 45 -2.93 4.55 -0.92
CA ARG A 45 -2.75 4.04 -2.30
C ARG A 45 -4.08 3.64 -2.95
N GLY A 46 -5.00 3.06 -2.18
CA GLY A 46 -6.37 2.73 -2.63
C GLY A 46 -7.21 3.96 -2.97
N SER A 47 -6.97 5.09 -2.30
CA SER A 47 -7.69 6.34 -2.56
C SER A 47 -7.25 7.07 -3.83
N MET A 48 -6.09 6.72 -4.42
CA MET A 48 -5.57 7.37 -5.63
C MET A 48 -6.49 7.11 -6.82
N THR A 49 -6.82 8.17 -7.57
CA THR A 49 -7.44 8.00 -8.88
C THR A 49 -6.47 7.27 -9.82
N ALA A 50 -7.00 6.65 -10.89
CA ALA A 50 -6.15 6.00 -11.90
C ALA A 50 -5.05 6.94 -12.41
N ARG A 51 -5.40 8.21 -12.65
CA ARG A 51 -4.43 9.18 -13.18
C ARG A 51 -3.39 9.64 -12.16
N GLU A 52 -3.77 9.76 -10.90
CA GLU A 52 -2.81 9.98 -9.81
C GLU A 52 -1.82 8.83 -9.70
N ARG A 53 -2.28 7.59 -9.92
CA ARG A 53 -1.44 6.39 -9.90
C ARG A 53 -0.46 6.36 -11.06
N ASP A 54 -0.89 6.68 -12.26
CA ASP A 54 -0.01 6.79 -13.44
C ASP A 54 1.13 7.78 -13.19
N VAL A 55 0.80 8.97 -12.67
CA VAL A 55 1.79 10.01 -12.37
C VAL A 55 2.75 9.55 -11.27
N ALA A 56 2.23 8.97 -10.18
CA ALA A 56 3.05 8.48 -9.08
C ALA A 56 4.02 7.36 -9.51
N ALA A 57 3.58 6.42 -10.35
CA ALA A 57 4.43 5.35 -10.87
C ALA A 57 5.65 5.91 -11.62
N LEU A 58 5.42 6.87 -12.52
CA LEU A 58 6.50 7.51 -13.29
C LEU A 58 7.41 8.38 -12.42
N LEU A 59 6.90 8.98 -11.34
CA LEU A 59 7.73 9.70 -10.36
C LEU A 59 8.63 8.75 -9.56
N ILE A 60 8.14 7.55 -9.20
CA ILE A 60 8.92 6.52 -8.52
C ILE A 60 10.05 5.99 -9.43
N GLU A 61 9.81 5.92 -10.75
CA GLU A 61 10.85 5.63 -11.75
C GLU A 61 11.92 6.74 -11.86
N GLY A 62 11.80 7.84 -11.12
CA GLY A 62 12.75 8.95 -11.14
C GLY A 62 12.52 9.94 -12.29
N ARG A 63 11.39 9.86 -13.01
CA ARG A 63 11.12 10.76 -14.13
C ARG A 63 10.81 12.17 -13.66
N THR A 64 11.33 13.15 -14.38
CA THR A 64 10.98 14.56 -14.20
C THR A 64 9.56 14.85 -14.65
N GLY A 65 8.96 15.95 -14.19
CA GLY A 65 7.61 16.36 -14.61
C GLY A 65 7.44 16.48 -16.13
N LYS A 66 8.51 16.87 -16.85
CA LYS A 66 8.53 16.97 -18.32
C LYS A 66 8.48 15.60 -18.99
N GLU A 67 9.19 14.63 -18.43
CA GLU A 67 9.19 13.26 -18.94
C GLU A 67 7.87 12.55 -18.64
N VAL A 68 7.30 12.77 -17.44
CA VAL A 68 5.96 12.29 -17.08
C VAL A 68 4.92 12.85 -18.04
N ALA A 69 4.97 14.16 -18.30
CA ALA A 69 4.05 14.84 -19.22
C ALA A 69 4.11 14.23 -20.63
N LYS A 70 5.33 14.00 -21.14
CA LYS A 70 5.57 13.36 -22.43
C LYS A 70 5.06 11.91 -22.46
N ALA A 71 5.33 11.13 -21.42
CA ALA A 71 4.90 9.73 -21.34
C ALA A 71 3.38 9.58 -21.28
N LEU A 72 2.70 10.52 -20.61
CA LEU A 72 1.24 10.49 -20.42
C LEU A 72 0.45 11.26 -21.48
N GLY A 73 1.12 11.94 -22.42
CA GLY A 73 0.48 12.75 -23.46
C GLY A 73 -0.28 13.97 -22.93
N ILE A 74 0.18 14.56 -21.82
CA ILE A 74 -0.48 15.72 -21.17
C ILE A 74 0.50 16.88 -20.98
N SER A 75 -0.01 18.06 -20.64
CA SER A 75 0.86 19.21 -20.37
C SER A 75 1.63 19.06 -19.05
N HIS A 76 2.84 19.63 -18.96
CA HIS A 76 3.61 19.71 -17.70
C HIS A 76 2.79 20.33 -16.57
N ARG A 77 2.01 21.38 -16.87
CA ARG A 77 1.14 22.05 -15.90
C ARG A 77 0.09 21.09 -15.32
N THR A 78 -0.40 20.15 -16.13
CA THR A 78 -1.32 19.10 -15.66
C THR A 78 -0.63 18.13 -14.70
N VAL A 79 0.62 17.74 -14.98
CA VAL A 79 1.43 16.93 -14.07
C VAL A 79 1.66 17.64 -12.74
N ASP A 80 1.96 18.94 -12.77
CA ASP A 80 2.14 19.73 -11.54
C ASP A 80 0.87 19.76 -10.68
N ILE A 81 -0.32 19.85 -11.30
CA ILE A 81 -1.59 19.75 -10.58
C ILE A 81 -1.73 18.39 -9.89
N TYR A 82 -1.40 17.29 -10.58
CA TYR A 82 -1.42 15.95 -9.97
C TYR A 82 -0.40 15.83 -8.84
N LYS A 83 0.82 16.35 -9.00
CA LYS A 83 1.84 16.40 -7.94
C LYS A 83 1.33 17.13 -6.72
N THR A 84 0.74 18.32 -6.88
CA THR A 84 0.17 19.08 -5.76
C THR A 84 -0.95 18.34 -5.04
N ARG A 85 -1.82 17.64 -5.79
CA ARG A 85 -2.87 16.79 -5.20
C ARG A 85 -2.29 15.61 -4.42
N LEU A 86 -1.27 14.94 -4.96
CA LEU A 86 -0.56 13.86 -4.30
C LEU A 86 0.14 14.36 -3.02
N LEU A 87 0.88 15.46 -3.11
CA LEU A 87 1.52 16.09 -1.95
C LEU A 87 0.52 16.38 -0.83
N ARG A 88 -0.62 17.01 -1.16
CA ARG A 88 -1.69 17.28 -0.20
C ARG A 88 -2.30 16.01 0.40
N LYS A 89 -2.52 14.98 -0.42
CA LYS A 89 -3.12 13.71 0.01
C LYS A 89 -2.22 12.92 0.96
N TYR A 90 -0.91 12.99 0.73
CA TYR A 90 0.10 12.33 1.57
C TYR A 90 0.63 13.22 2.71
N GLY A 91 0.18 14.48 2.79
CA GLY A 91 0.58 15.40 3.86
C GLY A 91 2.03 15.86 3.78
N VAL A 92 2.66 15.78 2.61
CA VAL A 92 4.08 16.12 2.40
C VAL A 92 4.23 17.35 1.52
N SER A 93 5.33 18.08 1.67
CA SER A 93 5.58 19.35 0.96
C SER A 93 6.54 19.20 -0.22
N THR A 94 7.31 18.11 -0.29
CA THR A 94 8.35 17.92 -1.31
C THR A 94 8.17 16.63 -2.11
N THR A 95 8.63 16.65 -3.37
CA THR A 95 8.55 15.47 -4.25
C THR A 95 9.40 14.28 -3.73
N PRO A 96 10.62 14.48 -3.19
CA PRO A 96 11.37 13.38 -2.58
C PRO A 96 10.64 12.72 -1.41
N GLN A 97 10.04 13.50 -0.50
CA GLN A 97 9.22 12.96 0.59
C GLN A 97 8.00 12.20 0.06
N LEU A 98 7.36 12.70 -1.00
CA LEU A 98 6.28 11.97 -1.65
C LEU A 98 6.76 10.60 -2.16
N ILE A 99 7.92 10.54 -2.81
CA ILE A 99 8.49 9.28 -3.31
C ILE A 99 8.83 8.34 -2.16
N GLU A 100 9.41 8.85 -1.08
CA GLU A 100 9.70 8.07 0.14
C GLU A 100 8.41 7.45 0.72
N HIS A 101 7.36 8.24 0.90
CA HIS A 101 6.04 7.74 1.35
C HIS A 101 5.40 6.75 0.38
N LEU A 102 5.60 6.95 -0.92
CA LEU A 102 5.12 6.01 -1.92
C LEU A 102 5.88 4.68 -1.83
N LEU A 103 7.20 4.68 -1.59
CA LEU A 103 8.03 3.48 -1.49
C LEU A 103 7.93 2.76 -0.14
N ALA A 104 7.74 3.48 0.96
CA ALA A 104 7.55 2.94 2.31
C ALA A 104 6.17 2.27 2.53
N GLY A 105 5.46 1.96 1.43
CA GLY A 105 4.13 1.37 1.38
C GLY A 105 4.10 -0.08 1.84
#